data_AF-C2E2V7-F1
#
_entry.id   AF-C2E2V7-F1
#
_cell.length_a   1.000
_cell.length_b   1.000
_cell.length_c   1.000
_cell.angle_alpha   90.00
_cell.angle_beta   90.00
_cell.angle_gamma   90.00
#
_symmetry.space_group_name_H-M   'P 1'
#
loop_
_entity.id
_entity.type
_entity.pdbx_description
1 polymer ?
#
loop_
_entity_poly.entity_id
_entity_poly.type
_entity_poly.pdbx_seq_one_letter_code
_entity_poly.pdbx_strand_id
1 'polypeptide(L)'
;MFAIFTYLLFLFSYSYQLLIFYKLNQYRLGSIKDILKIIIILVISIIILDFIIGQAIFLILVIFFYSKKSQLSKIVSTILFANLITYAADLFIRLIGLSFPIITSYFVPIAVTYYVLVYFLIKRVKLYQLFIKEKNYLLLGLIVYAFIALHIIGLISMKANQDLTGILITALLLFIQFLFMIYAFYIQNKLFDRRLEDRLNKERENNLKSYLKNLEYSEEKLRRFKHDYRNMLISLRNAIKEDDNDILINKLDRYSENRSRKF
;
A
#
# COMPACT_ATOMS: atom_id res chain seq x y z
N MET A 1 4.68 -7.64 43.50
CA MET A 1 3.49 -6.96 42.91
C MET A 1 3.87 -6.14 41.67
N PHE A 2 4.96 -5.36 41.69
CA PHE A 2 5.42 -4.54 40.55
C PHE A 2 5.76 -5.34 39.27
N ALA A 3 6.48 -6.47 39.39
CA ALA A 3 6.89 -7.27 38.23
C ALA A 3 5.69 -7.86 37.44
N ILE A 4 4.70 -8.41 38.14
CA ILE A 4 3.49 -8.98 37.53
C ILE A 4 2.71 -7.92 36.75
N PHE A 5 2.62 -6.71 37.31
CA PHE A 5 1.98 -5.58 36.65
C PHE A 5 2.71 -5.17 35.36
N THR A 6 4.05 -5.12 35.38
CA THR A 6 4.85 -4.84 34.19
C THR A 6 4.66 -5.89 33.10
N TYR A 7 4.64 -7.18 33.47
CA TYR A 7 4.37 -8.27 32.51
C TYR A 7 2.98 -8.16 31.88
N LEU A 8 1.96 -7.80 32.66
CA LEU A 8 0.61 -7.58 32.15
C LEU A 8 0.53 -6.41 31.16
N LEU A 9 1.25 -5.32 31.43
CA LEU A 9 1.33 -4.18 30.52
C LEU A 9 2.00 -4.56 29.19
N PHE A 10 3.10 -5.30 29.22
CA PHE A 10 3.76 -5.77 28.01
C PHE A 10 2.89 -6.76 27.24
N LEU A 11 2.24 -7.72 27.92
CA LEU A 11 1.27 -8.62 27.30
C LEU A 11 0.19 -7.84 26.57
N PHE A 12 -0.40 -6.84 27.22
CA PHE A 12 -1.47 -6.03 26.65
C PHE A 12 -1.00 -5.23 25.43
N SER A 13 0.18 -4.58 25.53
CA SER A 13 0.78 -3.82 24.44
C SER A 13 1.06 -4.70 23.21
N TYR A 14 1.77 -5.82 23.38
CA TYR A 14 2.06 -6.75 22.27
C TYR A 14 0.79 -7.37 21.68
N SER A 15 -0.18 -7.72 22.52
CA SER A 15 -1.48 -8.23 22.05
C SER A 15 -2.22 -7.20 21.21
N TYR A 16 -2.20 -5.93 21.63
CA TYR A 16 -2.84 -4.86 20.89
C TYR A 16 -2.12 -4.55 19.57
N GLN A 17 -0.78 -4.60 19.55
CA GLN A 17 0.00 -4.49 18.31
C GLN A 17 -0.35 -5.61 17.31
N LEU A 18 -0.45 -6.86 17.78
CA LEU A 18 -0.90 -7.99 16.95
C LEU A 18 -2.33 -7.79 16.44
N LEU A 19 -3.23 -7.29 17.29
CA LEU A 19 -4.62 -7.03 16.90
C LEU A 19 -4.71 -5.98 15.78
N ILE A 20 -3.96 -4.87 15.88
CA ILE A 20 -3.85 -3.88 14.79
C ILE A 20 -3.25 -4.53 13.54
N PHE A 21 -2.15 -5.26 13.69
CA PHE A 21 -1.47 -5.92 12.57
C PHE A 21 -2.40 -6.87 11.80
N TYR A 22 -3.16 -7.72 12.50
CA TYR A 22 -4.15 -8.60 11.90
C TYR A 22 -5.23 -7.80 11.18
N LYS A 23 -5.70 -6.71 11.79
CA LYS A 23 -6.75 -5.89 11.21
C LYS A 23 -6.30 -5.19 9.92
N LEU A 24 -5.09 -4.66 9.89
CA LEU A 24 -4.50 -3.98 8.73
C LEU A 24 -4.18 -4.96 7.59
N ASN A 25 -3.75 -6.18 7.91
CA ASN A 25 -3.50 -7.22 6.92
C ASN A 25 -4.75 -7.98 6.48
N GLN A 26 -5.89 -7.76 7.14
CA GLN A 26 -7.14 -8.50 6.93
C GLN A 26 -7.01 -10.01 7.13
N TYR A 27 -6.11 -10.44 8.02
CA TYR A 27 -5.99 -11.85 8.37
C TYR A 27 -7.20 -12.31 9.17
N ARG A 28 -7.70 -13.50 8.85
CA ARG A 28 -8.75 -14.19 9.61
C ARG A 28 -8.07 -15.19 10.54
N LEU A 29 -8.42 -15.15 11.83
CA LEU A 29 -8.04 -16.18 12.79
C LEU A 29 -8.94 -17.39 12.53
N GLY A 30 -8.40 -18.42 11.88
CA GLY A 30 -9.19 -19.60 11.50
C GLY A 30 -8.56 -20.93 11.88
N SER A 31 -7.24 -20.99 12.07
CA SER A 31 -6.54 -22.24 12.34
C SER A 31 -5.86 -22.26 13.72
N ILE A 32 -5.79 -23.44 14.33
CA ILE A 32 -5.02 -23.68 15.57
C ILE A 32 -3.55 -23.27 15.39
N LYS A 33 -3.00 -23.42 14.17
CA LYS A 33 -1.64 -22.99 13.84
C LYS A 33 -1.45 -21.48 13.99
N ASP A 34 -2.46 -20.67 13.67
CA ASP A 34 -2.36 -19.21 13.82
C ASP A 34 -2.40 -18.79 15.28
N ILE A 35 -3.20 -19.48 16.11
CA ILE A 35 -3.25 -19.28 17.56
C ILE A 35 -1.90 -19.64 18.19
N LEU A 36 -1.31 -20.79 17.80
CA LEU A 36 0.01 -21.20 18.29
C LEU A 36 1.09 -20.17 17.94
N LYS A 37 1.10 -19.63 16.72
CA LYS A 37 2.03 -18.55 16.34
C LYS A 37 1.88 -17.33 17.24
N ILE A 38 0.66 -16.88 17.51
CA ILE A 38 0.39 -15.74 18.40
C ILE A 38 0.92 -16.02 19.80
N ILE A 39 0.63 -17.19 20.36
CA ILE A 39 1.08 -17.58 21.70
C ILE A 39 2.62 -17.58 21.76
N ILE A 40 3.28 -18.18 20.78
CA ILE A 40 4.75 -18.21 20.70
C ILE A 40 5.33 -16.79 20.66
N ILE A 41 4.77 -15.91 19.80
CA ILE A 41 5.20 -14.52 19.71
C ILE A 41 5.06 -13.81 21.05
N LEU A 42 3.88 -13.91 21.69
CA LEU A 42 3.63 -13.23 22.96
C LEU A 42 4.53 -13.76 24.08
N VAL A 43 4.64 -15.07 24.25
CA VAL A 43 5.44 -15.68 25.32
C VAL A 43 6.92 -15.29 25.21
N ILE A 44 7.51 -15.43 24.01
CA ILE A 44 8.93 -15.11 23.81
C ILE A 44 9.18 -13.61 24.02
N SER A 45 8.29 -12.74 23.52
CA SER A 45 8.44 -11.29 23.66
C SER A 45 8.27 -10.78 25.10
N ILE A 46 7.55 -11.50 25.96
CA ILE A 46 7.29 -11.09 27.36
C ILE A 46 8.40 -11.55 28.31
N ILE A 47 9.06 -12.69 28.04
CA ILE A 47 10.18 -13.19 28.85
C ILE A 47 11.32 -12.16 28.91
N ILE A 48 11.45 -11.35 27.87
CA ILE A 48 12.50 -10.34 27.72
C ILE A 48 11.98 -9.03 28.32
N LEU A 49 12.47 -8.71 29.52
CA LEU A 49 12.07 -7.53 30.28
C LEU A 49 12.66 -6.22 29.73
N ASP A 50 13.73 -6.29 28.94
CA ASP A 50 14.27 -5.10 28.28
C ASP A 50 13.31 -4.65 27.16
N PHE A 51 12.80 -3.43 27.27
CA PHE A 51 11.79 -2.92 26.35
C PHE A 51 12.29 -2.85 24.91
N ILE A 52 13.53 -2.40 24.67
CA ILE A 52 14.06 -2.21 23.31
C ILE A 52 14.30 -3.58 22.67
N ILE A 53 14.95 -4.48 23.39
CA ILE A 53 15.27 -5.83 22.93
C ILE A 53 13.98 -6.64 22.73
N GLY A 54 13.02 -6.54 23.65
CA GLY A 54 11.71 -7.19 23.55
C GLY A 54 10.93 -6.76 22.31
N GLN A 55 10.90 -5.46 22.01
CA GLN A 55 10.26 -4.92 20.81
C GLN A 55 10.96 -5.38 19.52
N ALA A 56 12.30 -5.39 19.51
CA ALA A 56 13.07 -5.89 18.36
C ALA A 56 12.76 -7.37 18.09
N ILE A 57 12.72 -8.19 19.12
CA ILE A 57 12.42 -9.62 19.00
C ILE A 57 10.97 -9.86 18.60
N PHE A 58 10.02 -9.09 19.14
CA PHE A 58 8.63 -9.11 18.69
C PHE A 58 8.52 -8.84 17.19
N LEU A 59 9.18 -7.79 16.68
CA LEU A 59 9.21 -7.47 15.26
C LEU A 59 9.81 -8.62 14.43
N ILE A 60 10.94 -9.16 14.86
CA ILE A 60 11.62 -10.27 14.17
C ILE A 60 10.70 -11.50 14.10
N LEU A 61 10.03 -11.87 15.20
CA LEU A 61 9.14 -13.03 15.24
C LEU A 61 7.91 -12.84 14.34
N VAL A 62 7.29 -11.65 14.37
CA VAL A 62 6.15 -11.36 13.47
C VAL A 62 6.58 -11.44 12.00
N ILE A 63 7.74 -10.86 11.66
CA ILE A 63 8.28 -10.95 10.30
C ILE A 63 8.56 -12.42 9.95
N PHE A 64 9.21 -13.17 10.83
CA PHE A 64 9.53 -14.58 10.58
C PHE A 64 8.28 -15.45 10.33
N PHE A 65 7.26 -15.33 11.18
CA PHE A 65 6.07 -16.19 11.09
C PHE A 65 5.08 -15.82 9.98
N TYR A 66 5.06 -14.55 9.55
CA TYR A 66 4.08 -14.05 8.59
C TYR A 66 4.69 -13.64 7.24
N SER A 67 6.01 -13.49 7.12
CA SER A 67 6.64 -13.09 5.87
C SER A 67 6.48 -14.12 4.75
N LYS A 68 5.82 -13.69 3.67
CA LYS A 68 5.98 -14.27 2.34
C LYS A 68 6.77 -13.29 1.50
N LYS A 69 7.73 -13.74 0.69
CA LYS A 69 8.66 -12.89 -0.09
C LYS A 69 7.93 -11.76 -0.86
N SER A 70 6.75 -12.03 -1.42
CA SER A 70 5.95 -11.04 -2.17
C SER A 70 5.26 -9.97 -1.31
N GLN A 71 5.09 -10.21 0.00
CA GLN A 71 4.31 -9.34 0.91
C GLN A 71 5.15 -8.70 2.02
N LEU A 72 6.47 -8.88 2.01
CA LEU A 72 7.40 -8.38 3.03
C LEU A 72 7.20 -6.88 3.33
N SER A 73 7.16 -6.04 2.30
CA SER A 73 6.98 -4.58 2.48
C SER A 73 5.68 -4.25 3.20
N LYS A 74 4.58 -4.95 2.90
CA LYS A 74 3.28 -4.76 3.55
C LYS A 74 3.32 -5.18 5.02
N ILE A 75 3.89 -6.36 5.29
CA ILE A 75 3.98 -6.93 6.63
C ILE A 75 4.83 -6.03 7.52
N VAL A 76 6.01 -5.61 7.04
CA VAL A 76 6.90 -4.69 7.77
C VAL A 76 6.21 -3.34 8.01
N SER A 77 5.55 -2.78 7.00
CA SER A 77 4.85 -1.48 7.15
C SER A 77 3.75 -1.55 8.20
N THR A 78 2.94 -2.62 8.18
CA THR A 78 1.78 -2.75 9.08
C THR A 78 2.19 -3.02 10.53
N ILE A 79 3.23 -3.83 10.77
CA ILE A 79 3.70 -4.08 12.14
C ILE A 79 4.43 -2.87 12.72
N LEU A 80 5.26 -2.17 11.93
CA LEU A 80 5.89 -0.92 12.37
C LEU A 80 4.84 0.16 12.63
N PHE A 81 3.79 0.23 11.83
CA PHE A 81 2.68 1.17 12.08
C PHE A 81 1.90 0.84 13.35
N ALA A 82 1.66 -0.44 13.63
CA ALA A 82 1.05 -0.87 14.89
C ALA A 82 1.92 -0.46 16.11
N ASN A 83 3.23 -0.65 15.99
CA ASN A 83 4.19 -0.27 17.02
C ASN A 83 4.21 1.26 17.23
N LEU A 84 4.24 2.04 16.15
CA LEU A 84 4.16 3.50 16.16
C LEU A 84 2.96 4.01 16.96
N ILE A 85 1.78 3.43 16.74
CA ILE A 85 0.56 3.80 17.45
C ILE A 85 0.73 3.58 18.95
N THR A 86 1.20 2.40 19.36
CA THR A 86 1.39 2.10 20.78
C THR A 86 2.45 2.97 21.42
N TYR A 87 3.57 3.18 20.74
CA TYR A 87 4.69 3.93 21.28
C TYR A 87 4.39 5.43 21.39
N ALA A 88 3.68 5.99 20.40
CA ALA A 88 3.18 7.36 20.49
C ALA A 88 2.25 7.52 21.70
N ALA A 89 1.32 6.58 21.92
CA ALA A 89 0.43 6.59 23.07
C ALA A 89 1.20 6.59 24.40
N ASP A 90 2.20 5.72 24.52
CA ASP A 90 3.01 5.60 25.73
C ASP A 90 3.76 6.90 26.03
N LEU A 91 4.31 7.56 25.00
CA LEU A 91 4.96 8.87 25.14
C LEU A 91 3.96 9.97 25.54
N PHE A 92 2.76 10.00 24.95
CA PHE A 92 1.73 10.97 25.32
C PHE A 92 1.24 10.77 26.76
N ILE A 93 0.97 9.53 27.17
CA ILE A 93 0.53 9.21 28.55
C ILE A 93 1.62 9.59 29.55
N ARG A 94 2.89 9.27 29.24
CA ARG A 94 4.03 9.67 30.07
C ARG A 94 4.11 11.19 30.21
N LEU A 95 3.94 11.93 29.11
CA LEU A 95 4.01 13.38 29.10
C LEU A 95 2.89 14.01 29.93
N ILE A 96 1.65 13.52 29.80
CA ILE A 96 0.52 13.92 30.64
C ILE A 96 0.82 13.59 32.11
N GLY A 97 1.40 12.42 32.37
CA GLY A 97 1.75 11.97 33.70
C GLY A 97 2.76 12.83 34.43
N LEU A 98 3.81 13.26 33.71
CA LEU A 98 4.80 14.20 34.22
C LEU A 98 4.18 15.59 34.46
N SER A 99 3.22 16.00 33.63
CA SER A 99 2.53 17.29 33.75
C SER A 99 1.50 17.32 34.89
N PHE A 100 0.83 16.19 35.15
CA PHE A 100 -0.27 16.06 36.11
C PHE A 100 -0.15 14.77 36.94
N PRO A 101 0.68 14.75 38.00
CA PRO A 101 0.93 13.54 38.78
C PRO A 101 -0.32 12.91 39.40
N ILE A 102 -1.35 13.72 39.71
CA ILE A 102 -2.65 13.26 40.24
C ILE A 102 -3.37 12.30 39.27
N ILE A 103 -3.10 12.40 37.97
CA ILE A 103 -3.75 11.59 36.94
C ILE A 103 -3.08 10.20 36.78
N THR A 104 -1.95 9.96 37.44
CA THR A 104 -1.19 8.70 37.34
C THR A 104 -2.01 7.45 37.69
N SER A 105 -2.91 7.54 38.67
CA SER A 105 -3.82 6.45 39.04
C SER A 105 -4.79 6.05 37.92
N TYR A 106 -5.00 6.91 36.92
CA TYR A 106 -5.91 6.70 35.79
C TYR A 106 -5.20 6.29 34.48
N PHE A 107 -3.88 6.09 34.48
CA PHE A 107 -3.14 5.77 33.25
C PHE A 107 -3.65 4.50 32.55
N VAL A 108 -3.95 3.45 33.30
CA VAL A 108 -4.44 2.20 32.72
C VAL A 108 -5.80 2.42 32.03
N PRO A 109 -6.83 2.99 32.70
CA PRO A 109 -8.08 3.37 32.04
C PRO A 109 -7.90 4.26 30.80
N ILE A 110 -7.01 5.27 30.88
CA ILE A 110 -6.74 6.18 29.76
C ILE A 110 -6.14 5.43 28.58
N ALA A 111 -5.14 4.57 28.82
CA ALA A 111 -4.50 3.75 27.78
C ALA A 111 -5.49 2.81 27.09
N VAL A 112 -6.32 2.12 27.88
CA VAL A 112 -7.36 1.21 27.36
C VAL A 112 -8.36 1.98 26.51
N THR A 113 -8.82 3.14 26.99
CA THR A 113 -9.77 3.99 26.26
C THR A 113 -9.18 4.48 24.94
N TYR A 114 -7.91 4.90 24.95
CA TYR A 114 -7.17 5.30 23.75
C TYR A 114 -7.10 4.14 22.74
N TYR A 115 -6.71 2.94 23.17
CA TYR A 115 -6.61 1.78 22.28
C TYR A 115 -7.97 1.39 21.69
N VAL A 116 -9.05 1.43 22.45
CA VAL A 116 -10.41 1.17 21.93
C VAL A 116 -10.79 2.21 20.86
N LEU A 117 -10.53 3.48 21.12
CA LEU A 117 -10.83 4.58 20.21
C LEU A 117 -10.04 4.44 18.90
N VAL A 118 -8.73 4.18 18.99
CA VAL A 118 -7.87 3.99 17.82
C VAL A 118 -8.30 2.77 17.01
N TYR A 119 -8.64 1.65 17.65
CA TYR A 119 -9.16 0.48 16.94
C TYR A 119 -10.44 0.80 16.16
N PHE A 120 -11.36 1.57 16.76
CA PHE A 120 -12.58 1.99 16.09
C PHE A 120 -12.30 2.93 14.91
N LEU A 121 -11.36 3.88 15.06
CA LEU A 121 -10.92 4.75 13.97
C LEU A 121 -10.32 3.96 12.80
N ILE A 122 -9.45 2.99 13.07
CA ILE A 122 -8.87 2.10 12.04
C ILE A 122 -9.97 1.42 11.23
N LYS A 123 -11.04 0.97 11.91
CA LYS A 123 -12.19 0.32 11.26
C LYS A 123 -13.02 1.32 10.45
N ARG A 124 -13.34 2.49 11.02
CA ARG A 124 -14.19 3.53 10.40
C ARG A 124 -13.55 4.12 9.15
N VAL A 125 -12.27 4.49 9.24
CA VAL A 125 -11.50 5.12 8.16
C VAL A 125 -10.97 4.08 7.15
N LYS A 126 -11.13 2.78 7.44
CA LYS A 126 -10.65 1.68 6.58
C LYS A 126 -9.15 1.79 6.29
N LEU A 127 -8.34 2.10 7.32
CA LEU A 127 -6.89 2.34 7.19
C LEU A 127 -6.12 1.18 6.53
N TYR A 128 -6.67 -0.04 6.55
CA TYR A 128 -6.12 -1.19 5.83
C TYR A 128 -5.93 -0.91 4.33
N GLN A 129 -6.74 -0.06 3.70
CA GLN A 129 -6.65 0.30 2.28
C GLN A 129 -5.31 0.95 1.92
N LEU A 130 -4.66 1.66 2.86
CA LEU A 130 -3.33 2.25 2.67
C LEU A 130 -2.26 1.18 2.43
N PHE A 131 -2.47 -0.02 2.97
CA PHE A 131 -1.53 -1.14 2.95
C PHE A 131 -1.89 -2.23 1.93
N ILE A 132 -3.03 -2.13 1.22
CA ILE A 132 -3.41 -3.11 0.18
C ILE A 132 -2.56 -2.94 -1.08
N LYS A 133 -2.17 -1.71 -1.42
CA LYS A 133 -1.44 -1.42 -2.66
C LYS A 133 -0.03 -2.01 -2.57
N GLU A 134 0.23 -3.04 -3.37
CA GLU A 134 1.52 -3.73 -3.39
C GLU A 134 2.66 -2.74 -3.69
N LYS A 135 3.76 -2.86 -2.93
CA LYS A 135 5.00 -2.08 -3.09
C LYS A 135 4.86 -0.57 -2.85
N ASN A 136 4.15 -0.15 -1.81
CA ASN A 136 4.18 1.24 -1.36
C ASN A 136 5.45 1.55 -0.54
N TYR A 137 6.63 1.49 -1.19
CA TYR A 137 7.93 1.76 -0.55
C TYR A 137 8.01 3.18 0.02
N LEU A 138 7.26 4.14 -0.54
CA LEU A 138 7.14 5.48 0.03
C LEU A 138 6.45 5.47 1.40
N LEU A 139 5.36 4.71 1.55
CA LEU A 139 4.69 4.57 2.84
C LEU A 139 5.59 3.87 3.85
N LEU A 140 6.28 2.81 3.41
CA LEU A 140 7.23 2.10 4.25
C LEU A 140 8.35 3.05 4.73
N GLY A 141 8.93 3.85 3.82
CA GLY A 141 9.97 4.81 4.17
C GLY A 141 9.49 5.86 5.18
N LEU A 142 8.27 6.37 5.02
CA LEU A 142 7.66 7.33 5.94
C LEU A 142 7.40 6.71 7.33
N ILE A 143 6.92 5.46 7.37
CA ILE A 143 6.72 4.71 8.61
C ILE A 143 8.06 4.43 9.32
N VAL A 144 9.09 4.01 8.59
CA VAL A 144 10.43 3.77 9.15
C VAL A 144 11.03 5.05 9.70
N TYR A 145 10.91 6.17 8.97
CA TYR A 145 11.32 7.48 9.45
C TYR A 145 10.61 7.84 10.76
N ALA A 146 9.28 7.72 10.79
CA ALA A 146 8.49 8.04 11.98
C ALA A 146 8.89 7.18 13.18
N PHE A 147 9.19 5.91 12.93
CA PHE A 147 9.60 4.95 13.96
C PHE A 147 10.92 5.37 14.61
N ILE A 148 11.92 5.67 13.78
CA ILE A 148 13.23 6.13 14.23
C ILE A 148 13.10 7.47 14.97
N ALA A 149 12.36 8.43 14.40
CA ALA A 149 12.18 9.75 14.98
C ALA A 149 11.53 9.70 16.37
N LEU A 150 10.46 8.90 16.54
CA LEU A 150 9.84 8.73 17.85
C LEU A 150 10.78 8.09 18.86
N HIS A 151 11.56 7.06 18.47
CA HIS A 151 12.53 6.43 19.37
C HIS A 151 13.62 7.42 19.82
N ILE A 152 14.09 8.28 18.91
CA ILE A 152 15.03 9.35 19.26
C ILE A 152 14.40 10.32 20.27
N ILE A 153 13.16 10.76 20.05
CA ILE A 153 12.43 11.63 20.97
C ILE A 153 12.26 10.94 22.34
N GLY A 154 11.93 9.65 22.35
CA GLY A 154 11.82 8.86 23.58
C GLY A 154 13.14 8.79 24.35
N LEU A 155 14.27 8.55 23.67
CA LEU A 155 15.59 8.55 24.29
C LEU A 155 15.97 9.93 24.86
N ILE A 156 15.64 11.02 24.15
CA ILE A 156 15.82 12.38 24.65
C ILE A 156 14.97 12.58 25.90
N SER A 157 13.70 12.19 25.88
CA SER A 157 12.78 12.31 27.01
C SER A 157 13.26 11.54 28.25
N MET A 158 13.89 10.37 28.08
CA MET A 158 14.44 9.59 29.18
C MET A 158 15.70 10.20 29.79
N LYS A 159 16.52 10.91 29.00
CA LYS A 159 17.76 11.55 29.46
C LYS A 159 17.55 12.98 29.94
N ALA A 160 16.52 13.66 29.46
CA ALA A 160 16.17 14.99 29.89
C ALA A 160 15.83 14.96 31.38
N ASN A 161 16.20 16.04 32.08
CA ASN A 161 15.70 16.24 33.43
C ASN A 161 14.17 16.21 33.39
N GLN A 162 13.55 15.52 34.35
CA GLN A 162 12.09 15.45 34.47
C GLN A 162 11.51 16.76 35.03
N ASP A 163 12.20 17.88 34.80
CA ASP A 163 11.79 19.21 35.14
C ASP A 163 10.87 19.79 34.06
N LEU A 164 10.28 20.95 34.35
CA LEU A 164 9.35 21.63 33.44
C LEU A 164 9.98 21.86 32.06
N THR A 165 11.27 22.19 32.01
CA THR A 165 12.01 22.45 30.77
C THR A 165 12.10 21.19 29.90
N GLY A 166 12.49 20.05 30.48
CA GLY A 166 12.57 18.79 29.76
C GLY A 166 11.22 18.29 29.24
N ILE A 167 10.16 18.49 30.03
CA ILE A 167 8.78 18.19 29.61
C ILE A 167 8.37 19.06 28.42
N LEU A 168 8.61 20.37 28.48
CA LEU A 168 8.27 21.30 27.39
C LEU A 168 9.05 21.00 26.10
N ILE A 169 10.34 20.67 26.19
CA ILE A 169 11.15 20.28 25.02
C ILE A 169 10.59 19.00 24.39
N THR A 170 10.25 18.00 25.21
CA THR A 170 9.69 16.73 24.72
C THR A 170 8.33 16.98 24.04
N ALA A 171 7.47 17.81 24.64
CA ALA A 171 6.17 18.19 24.08
C ALA A 171 6.33 18.89 22.72
N LEU A 172 7.27 19.84 22.62
CA LEU A 172 7.55 20.56 21.39
C LEU A 172 8.05 19.63 20.28
N LEU A 173 8.96 18.70 20.60
CA LEU A 173 9.46 17.72 19.63
C LEU A 173 8.35 16.80 19.13
N LEU A 174 7.49 16.30 20.02
CA LEU A 174 6.32 15.49 19.63
C LEU A 174 5.33 16.28 18.76
N PHE A 175 5.11 17.56 19.09
CA PHE A 175 4.22 18.43 18.31
C PHE A 175 4.77 18.69 16.90
N ILE A 176 6.06 19.02 16.77
CA ILE A 176 6.73 19.19 15.48
C ILE A 176 6.68 17.87 14.68
N GLN A 177 6.96 16.73 15.32
CA GLN A 177 6.89 15.42 14.69
C GLN A 177 5.48 15.11 14.18
N PHE A 178 4.45 15.44 14.95
CA PHE A 178 3.06 15.26 14.55
C PHE A 178 2.70 16.11 13.33
N LEU A 179 3.07 17.40 13.31
CA LEU A 179 2.87 18.28 12.17
C LEU A 179 3.62 17.79 10.92
N PHE A 180 4.88 17.36 11.08
CA PHE A 180 5.66 16.79 9.99
C PHE A 180 4.99 15.54 9.42
N MET A 181 4.45 14.66 10.27
CA MET A 181 3.75 13.45 9.82
C MET A 181 2.49 13.77 9.02
N ILE A 182 1.69 14.76 9.45
CA ILE A 182 0.53 15.22 8.68
C ILE A 182 0.96 15.75 7.31
N TYR A 183 1.96 16.62 7.28
CA TYR A 183 2.46 17.21 6.04
C TYR A 183 3.04 16.15 5.09
N ALA A 184 3.88 15.25 5.60
CA ALA A 184 4.49 14.19 4.82
C ALA A 184 3.45 13.23 4.23
N PHE A 185 2.40 12.90 5.01
CA PHE A 185 1.28 12.09 4.53
C PHE A 185 0.47 12.81 3.44
N TYR A 186 0.23 14.12 3.59
CA TYR A 186 -0.44 14.92 2.57
C TYR A 186 0.36 14.95 1.25
N ILE A 187 1.67 15.20 1.32
CA ILE A 187 2.55 15.18 0.14
C ILE A 187 2.59 13.80 -0.49
N GLN A 188 2.64 12.73 0.31
CA GLN A 188 2.63 11.37 -0.20
C GLN A 188 1.36 11.07 -1.01
N ASN A 189 0.19 11.47 -0.52
CA ASN A 189 -1.07 11.28 -1.25
C ASN A 189 -1.08 12.08 -2.55
N LYS A 190 -0.64 13.35 -2.52
CA LYS A 190 -0.55 14.18 -3.73
C LYS A 190 0.39 13.59 -4.78
N LEU A 191 1.55 13.05 -4.35
CA LEU A 191 2.49 12.37 -5.25
C LEU A 191 1.92 11.07 -5.80
N PHE A 192 1.13 10.35 -4.99
CA PHE A 192 0.45 9.15 -5.43
C PHE A 192 -0.56 9.46 -6.55
N ASP A 193 -1.39 10.48 -6.36
CA ASP A 193 -2.41 10.87 -7.32
C ASP A 193 -1.79 11.31 -8.65
N ARG A 194 -0.70 12.10 -8.61
CA ARG A 194 0.06 12.48 -9.81
C ARG A 194 0.61 11.26 -10.57
N ARG A 195 1.22 10.30 -9.86
CA ARG A 195 1.74 9.07 -10.48
C ARG A 195 0.64 8.19 -11.06
N LEU A 196 -0.57 8.27 -10.51
CA LEU A 196 -1.72 7.56 -11.06
C LEU A 196 -2.19 8.24 -12.34
N GLU A 197 -2.32 9.56 -12.33
CA GLU A 197 -2.67 10.37 -13.49
C GLU A 197 -1.67 10.20 -14.65
N ASP A 198 -0.37 10.27 -14.37
CA ASP A 198 0.69 10.04 -15.37
C ASP A 198 0.61 8.65 -16.00
N ARG A 199 0.25 7.63 -15.21
CA ARG A 199 0.09 6.26 -15.71
C ARG A 199 -1.13 6.14 -16.62
N LEU A 200 -2.26 6.71 -16.21
CA LEU A 200 -3.48 6.74 -17.01
C LEU A 200 -3.28 7.51 -18.33
N ASN A 201 -2.54 8.62 -18.28
CA ASN A 201 -2.23 9.40 -19.48
C ASN A 201 -1.33 8.62 -20.45
N LYS A 202 -0.28 7.95 -19.95
CA LYS A 202 0.57 7.08 -20.79
C LYS A 202 -0.22 5.91 -21.40
N GLU A 203 -1.13 5.32 -20.65
CA GLU A 203 -1.99 4.24 -21.15
C GLU A 203 -2.95 4.75 -22.25
N ARG A 204 -3.55 5.92 -22.06
CA ARG A 204 -4.35 6.59 -23.11
C ARG A 204 -3.53 6.88 -24.37
N GLU A 205 -2.33 7.44 -24.23
CA GLU A 205 -1.45 7.71 -25.37
C GLU A 205 -1.10 6.44 -26.15
N ASN A 206 -0.78 5.35 -25.44
CA ASN A 206 -0.49 4.06 -26.08
C ASN A 206 -1.71 3.51 -26.82
N ASN A 207 -2.91 3.62 -26.22
CA ASN A 207 -4.15 3.19 -26.86
C ASN A 207 -4.47 4.02 -28.12
N LEU A 208 -4.28 5.34 -28.07
CA LEU A 208 -4.42 6.24 -29.21
C LEU A 208 -3.45 5.88 -30.34
N LYS A 209 -2.18 5.63 -30.03
CA LYS A 209 -1.18 5.18 -31.01
C LYS A 209 -1.57 3.85 -31.65
N SER A 210 -2.08 2.90 -30.86
CA SER A 210 -2.56 1.62 -31.38
C SER A 210 -3.77 1.80 -32.31
N TYR A 211 -4.71 2.68 -31.94
CA TYR A 211 -5.88 2.99 -32.76
C TYR A 211 -5.49 3.64 -34.09
N LEU A 212 -4.59 4.63 -34.08
CA LEU A 212 -4.10 5.29 -35.29
C LEU A 212 -3.40 4.29 -36.22
N LYS A 213 -2.57 3.39 -35.69
CA LYS A 213 -1.92 2.35 -36.49
C LYS A 213 -2.95 1.41 -37.14
N ASN A 214 -4.02 1.06 -36.43
CA ASN A 214 -5.10 0.24 -36.99
C ASN A 214 -5.90 0.99 -38.07
N LEU A 215 -6.09 2.30 -37.90
CA LEU A 215 -6.73 3.17 -38.88
C LEU A 215 -5.89 3.26 -40.16
N GLU A 216 -4.59 3.55 -40.05
CA GLU A 216 -3.65 3.59 -41.17
C GLU A 216 -3.63 2.27 -41.94
N TYR A 217 -3.58 1.14 -41.23
CA TYR A 217 -3.65 -0.18 -41.86
C TYR A 217 -4.97 -0.39 -42.62
N SER A 218 -6.08 0.06 -42.05
CA SER A 218 -7.40 -0.03 -42.67
C SER A 218 -7.53 0.86 -43.91
N GLU A 219 -7.03 2.10 -43.85
CA GLU A 219 -6.98 3.00 -45.00
C GLU A 219 -6.11 2.43 -46.12
N GLU A 220 -4.96 1.86 -45.78
CA GLU A 220 -4.09 1.27 -46.79
C GLU A 220 -4.73 0.04 -47.45
N LYS A 221 -5.44 -0.79 -46.66
CA LYS A 221 -6.24 -1.91 -47.16
C LYS A 221 -7.36 -1.41 -48.09
N LEU A 222 -8.04 -0.32 -47.74
CA LEU A 222 -9.06 0.30 -48.57
C LEU A 222 -8.49 0.88 -49.87
N ARG A 223 -7.31 1.53 -49.82
CA ARG A 223 -6.62 2.07 -51.00
C ARG A 223 -6.25 0.95 -51.97
N ARG A 224 -5.67 -0.14 -51.48
CA ARG A 224 -5.39 -1.35 -52.27
C ARG A 224 -6.67 -1.91 -52.89
N PHE A 225 -7.73 -2.06 -52.10
CA PHE A 225 -9.03 -2.53 -52.59
C PHE A 225 -9.60 -1.66 -53.72
N LYS A 226 -9.58 -0.32 -53.57
CA LYS A 226 -10.05 0.62 -54.61
C LYS A 226 -9.22 0.51 -55.89
N HIS A 227 -7.90 0.42 -55.77
CA HIS A 227 -7.00 0.24 -56.90
C HIS A 227 -7.29 -1.07 -57.66
N ASP A 228 -7.39 -2.18 -56.93
CA ASP A 228 -7.65 -3.50 -57.52
C ASP A 228 -9.03 -3.54 -58.19
N TYR A 229 -10.03 -2.91 -57.59
CA TYR A 229 -11.37 -2.78 -58.17
C TYR A 229 -11.39 -1.94 -59.45
N ARG A 230 -10.62 -0.83 -59.48
CA ARG A 230 -10.50 -0.01 -60.70
C ARG A 230 -9.85 -0.80 -61.84
N ASN A 231 -8.79 -1.57 -61.54
CA ASN A 231 -8.14 -2.41 -62.53
C ASN A 231 -9.06 -3.52 -63.05
N MET A 232 -9.83 -4.14 -62.17
CA MET A 232 -10.89 -5.09 -62.55
C MET A 232 -11.88 -4.45 -63.54
N LEU A 233 -12.46 -3.30 -63.21
CA LEU A 233 -13.41 -2.60 -64.10
C LEU A 233 -12.81 -2.22 -65.45
N ILE A 234 -11.56 -1.75 -65.49
CA ILE A 234 -10.87 -1.44 -66.75
C ILE A 234 -10.67 -2.71 -67.58
N SER A 235 -10.23 -3.80 -66.95
CA SER A 235 -10.01 -5.08 -67.63
C SER A 235 -11.28 -5.68 -68.21
N LEU A 236 -12.43 -5.50 -67.54
CA LEU A 236 -13.76 -5.90 -67.99
C LEU A 236 -14.24 -5.01 -69.14
N ARG A 237 -14.10 -3.68 -69.00
CA ARG A 237 -14.46 -2.73 -70.06
C ARG A 237 -13.69 -2.98 -71.35
N ASN A 238 -12.42 -3.36 -71.26
CA ASN A 238 -11.60 -3.71 -72.43
C ASN A 238 -12.07 -5.02 -73.08
N ALA A 239 -12.37 -6.06 -72.28
CA ALA A 239 -12.88 -7.33 -72.80
C ALA A 239 -14.26 -7.18 -73.50
N ILE A 240 -15.14 -6.32 -72.98
CA ILE A 240 -16.43 -5.99 -73.63
C ILE A 240 -16.22 -5.27 -74.98
N LYS A 241 -15.19 -4.42 -75.09
CA LYS A 241 -14.88 -3.71 -76.34
C LYS A 241 -14.29 -4.62 -77.42
N GLU A 242 -13.67 -5.73 -77.02
CA GLU A 242 -13.06 -6.72 -77.92
C GLU A 242 -14.07 -7.81 -78.37
N ASP A 243 -15.33 -7.74 -77.91
CA ASP A 243 -16.43 -8.70 -78.17
C ASP A 243 -16.10 -10.17 -77.82
N ASP A 244 -15.17 -10.37 -76.86
CA ASP A 244 -14.64 -11.68 -76.50
C ASP A 244 -15.21 -12.14 -75.14
N ASN A 245 -16.38 -12.80 -75.20
CA ASN A 245 -17.15 -13.24 -74.03
C ASN A 245 -16.41 -14.28 -73.17
N ASP A 246 -15.55 -15.11 -73.76
CA ASP A 246 -14.78 -16.13 -73.03
C ASP A 246 -13.65 -15.53 -72.19
N ILE A 247 -13.05 -14.43 -72.67
CA ILE A 247 -12.06 -13.64 -71.91
C ILE A 247 -12.74 -12.90 -70.76
N LEU A 248 -13.97 -12.43 -70.96
CA LEU A 248 -14.75 -11.72 -69.94
C LEU A 248 -15.10 -12.63 -68.75
N ILE A 249 -15.60 -13.84 -69.01
CA ILE A 249 -15.95 -14.83 -67.98
C ILE A 249 -14.71 -15.29 -67.21
N ASN A 250 -13.61 -15.61 -67.90
CA ASN A 250 -12.35 -16.00 -67.24
C ASN A 250 -11.76 -14.90 -66.34
N LYS A 251 -11.88 -13.62 -66.74
CA LYS A 251 -11.46 -12.49 -65.90
C LYS A 251 -12.35 -12.38 -64.65
N LEU A 252 -13.67 -12.51 -64.79
CA LEU A 252 -14.61 -12.49 -63.67
C LEU A 252 -14.32 -13.59 -62.65
N ASP A 253 -14.08 -14.81 -63.10
CA ASP A 253 -13.79 -15.96 -62.23
C ASP A 253 -12.47 -15.78 -61.46
N ARG A 254 -11.40 -15.32 -62.14
CA ARG A 254 -10.13 -15.02 -61.46
C ARG A 254 -10.27 -13.95 -60.38
N TYR A 255 -11.06 -12.90 -60.61
CA TYR A 255 -11.25 -11.83 -59.62
C TYR A 255 -12.14 -12.28 -58.45
N SER A 256 -13.10 -13.16 -58.70
CA SER A 256 -13.95 -13.82 -57.70
C SER A 256 -13.13 -14.72 -56.76
N GLU A 257 -12.30 -15.61 -57.32
CA GLU A 257 -11.48 -16.54 -56.53
C GLU A 257 -10.40 -15.84 -55.69
N ASN A 258 -9.73 -14.82 -56.25
CA ASN A 258 -8.69 -14.08 -55.53
C ASN A 258 -9.22 -13.27 -54.34
N ARG A 259 -10.51 -12.89 -54.34
CA ARG A 259 -11.13 -12.15 -53.23
C ARG A 259 -11.62 -13.07 -52.11
N SER A 260 -12.10 -14.28 -52.42
CA SER A 260 -12.60 -15.22 -51.40
C SER A 260 -11.51 -15.76 -50.49
N ARG A 261 -10.25 -15.85 -50.96
CA ARG A 261 -9.10 -16.35 -50.20
C ARG A 261 -8.43 -15.35 -49.24
N LYS A 262 -8.85 -14.09 -49.23
CA LYS A 262 -8.20 -12.99 -48.46
C LYS A 262 -9.04 -12.43 -47.31
N PHE A 263 -10.21 -13.02 -47.04
CA PHE A 263 -11.03 -12.76 -45.86
C PHE A 263 -10.84 -13.87 -44.83
#